data_AF-A0A842ZTD8-F1
#
_entry.id   AF-A0A842ZTD8-F1
#
_cell.length_a   1.000
_cell.length_b   1.000
_cell.length_c   1.000
_cell.angle_alpha   90.00
_cell.angle_beta   90.00
_cell.angle_gamma   90.00
#
_symmetry.space_group_name_H-M   'P 1'
#
loop_
_entity.id
_entity.type
_entity.pdbx_description
1 polymer ?
#
loop_
_entity_poly.entity_id
_entity_poly.type
_entity_poly.pdbx_seq_one_letter_code
_entity_poly.pdbx_strand_id
1 'polypeptide(L)'
;MVVDSTLFSLVHDFFKVYLPNQKHSSPHTIRAYQYSLESLFDFVKTKKDISFSEITFKMIDHKMISAFLDWIEKEQRCSISTRNHRLNCIRSFYTYAANMESTT
;
A
#
# COMPACT_ATOMS: atom_id res chain seq x y z
N MET A 1 4.58 21.63 -6.03
CA MET A 1 4.07 20.26 -5.92
C MET A 1 4.59 19.68 -4.62
N VAL A 2 3.70 19.40 -3.67
CA VAL A 2 4.10 18.74 -2.42
C VAL A 2 4.17 17.26 -2.74
N VAL A 3 5.38 16.76 -2.96
CA VAL A 3 5.63 15.32 -2.82
C VAL A 3 5.32 15.01 -1.37
N ASP A 4 4.39 14.10 -1.10
CA ASP A 4 4.18 13.61 0.26
C ASP A 4 5.38 12.75 0.64
N SER A 5 6.47 13.42 1.03
CA SER A 5 7.73 12.81 1.44
C SER A 5 7.52 11.84 2.59
N THR A 6 6.48 12.07 3.41
CA THR A 6 6.10 11.22 4.54
C THR A 6 5.61 9.86 4.07
N LEU A 7 4.66 9.80 3.12
CA LEU A 7 4.17 8.53 2.58
C LEU A 7 5.32 7.66 2.04
N PHE A 8 6.17 8.23 1.18
CA PHE A 8 7.25 7.45 0.56
C PHE A 8 8.36 7.08 1.54
N SER A 9 8.66 7.93 2.53
CA SER A 9 9.58 7.58 3.62
C SER A 9 9.03 6.41 4.44
N LEU A 10 7.75 6.42 4.77
CA LEU A 10 7.12 5.32 5.51
C LEU A 10 7.08 4.03 4.70
N VAL A 11 6.81 4.09 3.40
CA VAL A 11 6.90 2.92 2.51
C VAL A 11 8.33 2.37 2.50
N HIS A 12 9.33 3.24 2.37
CA HIS A 12 10.73 2.85 2.38
C HIS A 12 11.09 2.14 3.69
N ASP A 13 10.79 2.75 4.84
CA ASP A 13 11.15 2.21 6.15
C ASP A 13 10.35 0.95 6.49
N PHE A 14 9.12 0.86 6.01
CA PHE A 14 8.32 -0.35 6.10
C PHE A 14 9.02 -1.54 5.43
N PHE A 15 9.55 -1.35 4.22
CA PHE A 15 10.24 -2.41 3.47
C PHE A 15 11.67 -2.67 3.93
N LYS A 16 12.40 -1.64 4.36
CA LYS A 16 13.82 -1.74 4.71
C LYS A 16 14.08 -2.07 6.17
N VAL A 17 13.16 -1.72 7.07
CA VAL A 17 13.35 -1.85 8.50
C VAL A 17 12.25 -2.71 9.12
N TYR A 18 10.98 -2.31 8.97
CA TYR A 18 9.89 -2.96 9.70
C TYR A 18 9.69 -4.43 9.29
N LEU A 19 9.47 -4.70 8.01
CA LEU A 19 9.26 -6.06 7.53
C LEU A 19 10.44 -7.00 7.80
N PRO A 20 11.69 -6.66 7.47
CA PRO A 20 12.82 -7.57 7.68
C PRO A 20 13.24 -7.68 9.15
N ASN A 21 13.33 -6.57 9.88
CA ASN A 21 14.01 -6.56 11.18
C ASN A 21 13.03 -6.64 12.36
N GLN A 22 11.80 -6.14 12.21
CA GLN A 22 10.82 -6.17 13.30
C GLN A 22 9.85 -7.34 13.14
N LYS A 23 9.27 -7.47 11.93
CA LYS A 23 8.32 -8.54 11.61
C LYS A 23 9.00 -9.84 11.18
N HIS A 24 10.32 -9.85 10.97
CA HIS A 24 11.09 -11.02 10.51
C HIS A 24 10.45 -11.72 9.30
N SER A 25 9.92 -10.93 8.38
CA SER A 25 9.19 -11.44 7.21
C SER A 25 10.14 -12.05 6.20
N SER A 26 9.76 -13.19 5.63
CA SER A 26 10.55 -13.85 4.58
C SER A 26 10.65 -12.97 3.32
N PRO A 27 11.67 -13.16 2.47
CA PRO A 27 11.78 -12.45 1.19
C PRO A 27 10.54 -12.61 0.29
N HIS A 28 9.90 -13.79 0.31
CA HIS A 28 8.67 -14.04 -0.43
C HIS A 28 7.50 -13.21 0.13
N THR A 29 7.39 -13.15 1.46
CA THR A 29 6.40 -12.30 2.13
C THR A 29 6.64 -10.83 1.79
N ILE A 30 7.87 -10.34 1.89
CA ILE A 30 8.22 -8.94 1.57
C ILE A 30 7.80 -8.59 0.13
N ARG A 31 8.09 -9.47 -0.85
CA ARG A 31 7.66 -9.29 -2.25
C ARG A 31 6.14 -9.21 -2.39
N ALA A 32 5.39 -10.01 -1.64
CA ALA A 32 3.92 -9.95 -1.66
C ALA A 32 3.39 -8.60 -1.14
N TYR A 33 4.02 -8.03 -0.11
CA TYR A 33 3.69 -6.68 0.36
C TYR A 33 4.03 -5.62 -0.67
N GLN A 34 5.22 -5.70 -1.28
CA GLN A 34 5.67 -4.76 -2.31
C GLN A 34 4.70 -4.74 -3.48
N TYR A 35 4.38 -5.91 -4.02
CA TYR A 35 3.44 -6.04 -5.13
C TYR A 35 2.04 -5.53 -4.78
N SER A 36 1.58 -5.74 -3.54
CA SER A 36 0.28 -5.23 -3.08
C SER A 36 0.23 -3.70 -3.03
N LEU A 37 1.29 -3.04 -2.55
CA LEU A 37 1.36 -1.58 -2.48
C LEU A 37 1.59 -0.95 -3.87
N GLU A 38 2.48 -1.51 -4.69
CA GLU A 38 2.69 -1.05 -6.07
C GLU A 38 1.38 -1.10 -6.88
N SER A 39 0.66 -2.23 -6.80
CA SER A 39 -0.62 -2.39 -7.49
C SER A 39 -1.68 -1.39 -7.00
N LEU A 40 -1.66 -1.02 -5.72
CA LEU A 40 -2.55 0.01 -5.18
C LEU A 40 -2.16 1.40 -5.72
N PHE A 41 -0.87 1.74 -5.71
CA PHE A 41 -0.40 3.05 -6.18
C PHE A 41 -0.64 3.25 -7.68
N ASP A 42 -0.44 2.22 -8.50
CA ASP A 42 -0.76 2.28 -9.93
C ASP A 42 -2.26 2.45 -10.18
N PHE A 43 -3.10 1.78 -9.37
CA PHE A 43 -4.54 2.00 -9.43
C PHE A 43 -4.93 3.44 -9.08
N VAL A 44 -4.34 4.01 -8.02
CA VAL A 44 -4.61 5.39 -7.60
C VAL A 44 -4.19 6.39 -8.68
N LYS A 45 -2.99 6.22 -9.25
CA LYS A 45 -2.51 7.05 -10.38
C LYS A 45 -3.49 7.04 -11.54
N THR A 46 -3.89 5.84 -11.96
CA THR A 46 -4.82 5.68 -13.09
C THR A 46 -6.19 6.26 -12.76
N LYS A 47 -6.70 6.08 -11.54
CA LYS A 47 -8.03 6.52 -11.14
C LYS A 47 -8.13 8.04 -10.93
N LYS A 48 -7.03 8.68 -10.55
CA LYS A 48 -6.95 10.12 -10.27
C LYS A 48 -6.29 10.93 -11.38
N ASP A 49 -5.72 10.26 -12.38
CA ASP A 49 -4.94 10.86 -13.47
C ASP A 49 -3.79 11.74 -12.94
N ILE A 50 -2.99 11.15 -12.05
CA ILE A 50 -1.85 11.82 -11.40
C ILE A 50 -0.57 11.00 -11.53
N SER A 51 0.57 11.66 -11.33
CA SER A 51 1.86 10.99 -11.26
C SER A 51 2.06 10.27 -9.92
N PHE A 52 3.04 9.36 -9.88
CA PHE A 52 3.34 8.58 -8.67
C PHE A 52 3.74 9.49 -7.49
N SER A 53 4.51 10.55 -7.73
CA SER A 53 4.97 11.48 -6.70
C SER A 53 3.87 12.35 -6.09
N GLU A 54 2.68 12.38 -6.68
CA GLU A 54 1.53 13.17 -6.21
C GLU A 54 0.59 12.37 -5.31
N ILE A 55 0.82 11.06 -5.15
CA ILE A 55 0.01 10.21 -4.27
C ILE A 55 0.23 10.64 -2.82
N THR A 56 -0.87 10.80 -2.09
CA THR A 56 -0.88 11.15 -0.66
C THR A 56 -1.77 10.20 0.12
N PHE A 57 -1.60 10.10 1.44
CA PHE A 57 -2.49 9.30 2.29
C PHE A 57 -3.96 9.71 2.15
N LYS A 58 -4.24 11.01 2.00
CA LYS A 58 -5.60 11.55 1.86
C LYS A 58 -6.33 11.03 0.61
N MET A 59 -5.60 10.61 -0.42
CA MET A 59 -6.19 10.08 -1.64
C MET A 59 -6.61 8.61 -1.51
N ILE A 60 -6.09 7.91 -0.50
CA ILE A 60 -6.31 6.48 -0.28
C ILE A 60 -7.26 6.30 0.91
N ASP A 61 -8.50 6.76 0.71
CA ASP A 61 -9.57 6.56 1.69
C ASP A 61 -10.23 5.17 1.55
N HIS A 62 -11.20 4.89 2.41
CA HIS A 62 -11.96 3.64 2.35
C HIS A 62 -12.62 3.42 0.98
N LYS A 63 -13.11 4.48 0.32
CA LYS A 63 -13.75 4.36 -1.01
C LYS A 63 -12.74 3.97 -2.07
N MET A 64 -11.54 4.54 -2.03
CA MET A 64 -10.43 4.20 -2.93
C MET A 64 -9.99 2.75 -2.73
N ILE A 65 -9.87 2.29 -1.49
CA ILE A 65 -9.54 0.88 -1.19
C ILE A 65 -10.65 -0.05 -1.69
N SER A 66 -11.94 0.25 -1.44
CA SER A 66 -13.04 -0.56 -1.98
C SER A 66 -13.00 -0.63 -3.50
N ALA A 67 -12.81 0.50 -4.18
CA ALA A 67 -12.72 0.55 -5.64
C ALA A 67 -11.52 -0.24 -6.18
N PHE A 68 -10.37 -0.16 -5.50
CA PHE A 68 -9.19 -0.95 -5.83
C PHE A 68 -9.46 -2.46 -5.72
N LEU A 69 -10.10 -2.88 -4.62
CA LEU A 69 -10.44 -4.29 -4.38
C LEU A 69 -11.41 -4.83 -5.44
N ASP A 70 -12.41 -4.05 -5.83
CA ASP A 70 -13.33 -4.42 -6.90
C ASP A 70 -12.61 -4.51 -8.25
N TRP A 71 -11.68 -3.60 -8.52
CA TRP A 71 -10.89 -3.59 -9.75
C TRP A 71 -9.98 -4.82 -9.87
N ILE A 72 -9.26 -5.21 -8.81
CA ILE A 72 -8.41 -6.41 -8.87
C ILE A 72 -9.22 -7.71 -8.99
N GLU A 73 -10.44 -7.74 -8.46
CA GLU A 73 -11.33 -8.91 -8.57
C GLU A 73 -11.91 -9.01 -9.99
N LYS A 74 -12.39 -7.90 -10.56
CA LYS A 74 -13.10 -7.89 -11.84
C LYS A 74 -12.15 -7.83 -13.04
N GLU A 75 -11.22 -6.89 -13.03
CA GLU A 75 -10.34 -6.61 -14.18
C GLU A 75 -9.11 -7.51 -14.18
N GLN A 76 -8.47 -7.66 -13.01
CA GLN A 76 -7.29 -8.54 -12.89
C GLN A 76 -7.65 -10.00 -12.61
N ARG A 77 -8.96 -10.31 -12.47
CA ARG A 77 -9.52 -11.65 -12.24
C ARG A 77 -8.83 -12.42 -11.11
N CYS A 78 -8.36 -11.72 -10.08
CA CYS A 78 -7.68 -12.37 -8.97
C CYS A 78 -8.69 -13.10 -8.09
N SER A 79 -8.27 -14.22 -7.49
CA SER A 79 -9.13 -14.96 -6.57
C SER A 79 -9.45 -14.15 -5.31
N ILE A 80 -10.57 -14.46 -4.65
CA ILE A 80 -10.95 -13.84 -3.37
C ILE A 80 -9.82 -13.98 -2.33
N SER A 81 -9.12 -15.12 -2.31
CA SER A 81 -7.96 -15.33 -1.44
C SER A 81 -6.83 -14.34 -1.74
N THR A 82 -6.50 -14.14 -3.03
CA THR A 82 -5.48 -13.17 -3.46
C THR A 82 -5.89 -11.74 -3.11
N ARG A 83 -7.15 -11.38 -3.36
CA ARG A 83 -7.74 -10.09 -2.99
C ARG A 83 -7.58 -9.81 -1.49
N ASN A 84 -7.97 -10.78 -0.65
CA ASN A 84 -7.88 -10.66 0.80
C ASN A 84 -6.43 -10.58 1.29
N HIS A 85 -5.52 -11.33 0.65
CA HIS A 85 -4.10 -11.25 0.94
C HIS A 85 -3.53 -9.85 0.67
N ARG A 86 -3.86 -9.25 -0.49
CA ARG A 86 -3.46 -7.88 -0.83
C ARG A 86 -4.04 -6.86 0.17
N LEU A 87 -5.31 -7.01 0.53
CA LEU A 87 -5.95 -6.16 1.55
C LEU A 87 -5.22 -6.24 2.90
N ASN A 88 -4.83 -7.44 3.33
CA ASN A 88 -4.09 -7.63 4.58
C ASN A 88 -2.69 -6.99 4.53
N CYS A 89 -1.99 -7.08 3.40
CA CYS A 89 -0.71 -6.40 3.21
C CYS A 89 -0.86 -4.88 3.32
N ILE A 90 -1.87 -4.32 2.64
CA ILE A 90 -2.20 -2.88 2.68
C ILE A 90 -2.54 -2.46 4.11
N ARG A 91 -3.45 -3.17 4.79
CA ARG A 91 -3.82 -2.88 6.19
C ARG A 91 -2.61 -2.88 7.11
N SER A 92 -1.73 -3.87 6.99
CA SER A 92 -0.52 -3.94 7.81
C SER A 92 0.44 -2.78 7.56
N PHE A 93 0.51 -2.22 6.34
CA PHE A 93 1.27 -1.00 6.09
C PHE A 93 0.60 0.21 6.76
N TYR A 94 -0.71 0.37 6.63
CA TYR A 94 -1.43 1.49 7.25
C TYR A 94 -1.37 1.46 8.79
N THR A 95 -1.43 0.27 9.40
CA THR A 95 -1.22 0.11 10.85
C THR A 95 0.19 0.53 11.26
N TYR A 96 1.21 0.16 10.48
CA TYR A 96 2.58 0.62 10.72
C TYR A 96 2.69 2.15 10.60
N ALA A 97 2.16 2.74 9.52
CA ALA A 97 2.19 4.17 9.28
C ALA A 97 1.53 4.96 10.42
N ALA A 98 0.35 4.53 10.88
CA ALA A 98 -0.37 5.16 11.98
C ALA A 98 0.42 5.13 13.32
N ASN A 99 1.16 4.05 13.58
CA ASN A 99 2.01 3.93 14.77
C ASN A 99 3.25 4.82 14.70
N MET A 100 3.76 5.11 13.50
CA MET A 100 4.90 6.00 13.30
C MET A 100 4.50 7.48 13.35
N GLU A 101 3.30 7.84 12.89
CA GLU A 101 2.79 9.22 12.97
C GLU A 101 2.39 9.64 14.40
N SER A 102 1.99 8.71 15.26
CA SER A 102 1.54 9.00 16.63
C SER A 102 2.67 9.30 17.64
N THR A 103 3.92 9.37 17.16
CA THR A 103 5.11 9.64 18.01
C THR A 103 5.68 11.06 17.79
N THR A 104 4.97 11.96 17.09
CA THR A 104 5.36 13.38 16.92
C THR A 104 4.24 14.30 17.39
#